data_AF-A0A2G5SH75-F1
#
_entry.id   AF-A0A2G5SH75-F1
#
_cell.length_a   1.000
_cell.length_b   1.000
_cell.length_c   1.000
_cell.angle_alpha   90.00
_cell.angle_beta   90.00
_cell.angle_gamma   90.00
#
_symmetry.space_group_name_H-M   'P 1'
#
loop_
_entity.id
_entity.type
_entity.pdbx_description
1 polymer ?
#
loop_
_entity_poly.entity_id
_entity_poly.type
_entity_poly.pdbx_seq_one_letter_code
_entity_poly.pdbx_strand_id
1 'polypeptide(L)'
;MKLLILLLLLVSTAYSNLPRCTDEINAIRSRLANEYSIANMNKLGYNPKLEKKILEKLKSSGGCPDKSVEHEDGFIVGLNIRMWKGFQLHVASNTGSMDIACVETRCKDSGELITSAVLDIGKSPILAGPPGSRCSENRTSDSNGLCSLETSGKSGKYVRKGAAQRVGEAIDRKINSWFGWK
;
A
#
# COMPACT_ATOMS: atom_id res chain seq x y z
N MET A 1 4.55 -5.74 -38.81
CA MET A 1 5.31 -5.17 -37.66
C MET A 1 4.56 -4.05 -36.92
N LYS A 2 3.75 -3.20 -37.57
CA LYS A 2 3.01 -2.10 -36.90
C LYS A 2 1.90 -2.57 -35.91
N LEU A 3 1.25 -3.71 -36.15
CA LEU A 3 0.22 -4.24 -35.23
C LEU A 3 0.79 -4.76 -33.89
N LEU A 4 1.99 -5.34 -33.90
CA LEU A 4 2.67 -5.84 -32.69
C LEU A 4 3.06 -4.69 -31.75
N ILE A 5 3.44 -3.54 -32.31
CA ILE A 5 3.84 -2.35 -31.53
C ILE A 5 2.62 -1.71 -30.83
N LEU A 6 1.45 -1.73 -31.47
CA LEU A 6 0.20 -1.26 -30.86
C LEU A 6 -0.28 -2.14 -29.70
N LEU A 7 -0.09 -3.47 -29.80
CA LEU A 7 -0.39 -4.41 -28.71
C LEU A 7 0.57 -4.25 -27.52
N LEU A 8 1.87 -4.04 -27.76
CA LEU A 8 2.86 -3.78 -26.71
C LEU A 8 2.62 -2.45 -25.97
N LEU A 9 2.08 -1.44 -26.64
CA LEU A 9 1.71 -0.15 -26.04
C LEU A 9 0.45 -0.27 -25.15
N LEU A 10 -0.51 -1.12 -25.51
CA LEU A 10 -1.70 -1.39 -24.68
C LEU A 10 -1.38 -2.21 -23.42
N VAL A 11 -0.41 -3.12 -23.49
CA VAL A 11 0.06 -3.86 -22.30
C VAL A 11 0.87 -2.96 -21.37
N SER A 12 1.64 -2.01 -21.93
CA SER A 12 2.45 -1.06 -21.15
C SER A 12 1.61 -0.06 -20.35
N THR A 13 0.41 0.32 -20.82
CA THR A 13 -0.45 1.26 -20.08
C THR A 13 -1.21 0.62 -18.91
N ALA A 14 -1.38 -0.71 -18.93
CA ALA A 14 -1.96 -1.45 -17.81
C ALA A 14 -0.96 -1.60 -16.63
N TYR A 15 0.35 -1.59 -16.90
CA TYR A 15 1.39 -1.82 -15.91
C TYR A 15 1.86 -0.56 -15.16
N SER A 16 1.47 0.64 -15.61
CA SER A 16 2.01 1.92 -15.09
C SER A 16 1.42 2.42 -13.77
N ASN A 17 0.47 1.71 -13.16
CA ASN A 17 -0.21 2.15 -11.92
C ASN A 17 0.22 1.39 -10.65
N LEU A 18 1.18 0.49 -10.77
CA LEU A 18 1.62 -0.42 -9.71
C LEU A 18 2.84 0.15 -8.96
N PRO A 19 2.64 1.20 -8.14
CA PRO A 19 2.76 1.03 -6.68
C PRO A 19 1.78 1.91 -5.87
N ARG A 20 0.72 2.46 -6.49
CA ARG A 20 -0.10 3.51 -5.88
C ARG A 20 -0.72 3.10 -4.54
N CYS A 21 -1.14 1.85 -4.39
CA CYS A 21 -1.75 1.42 -3.13
C CYS A 21 -0.73 1.30 -1.99
N THR A 22 0.49 0.84 -2.26
CA THR A 22 1.54 0.70 -1.24
C THR A 22 1.91 2.05 -0.67
N ASP A 23 2.08 3.05 -1.55
CA ASP A 23 2.40 4.42 -1.14
C ASP A 23 1.23 5.05 -0.38
N GLU A 24 -0.01 4.85 -0.83
CA GLU A 24 -1.21 5.36 -0.14
C GLU A 24 -1.33 4.76 1.28
N ILE A 25 -1.16 3.44 1.44
CA ILE A 25 -1.22 2.81 2.76
C ILE A 25 -0.02 3.24 3.62
N ASN A 26 1.20 3.30 3.08
CA ASN A 26 2.37 3.77 3.82
C ASN A 26 2.24 5.23 4.27
N ALA A 27 1.60 6.10 3.49
CA ALA A 27 1.29 7.46 3.92
C ALA A 27 0.38 7.48 5.15
N ILE A 28 -0.68 6.65 5.15
CA ILE A 28 -1.57 6.51 6.32
C ILE A 28 -0.79 5.94 7.51
N ARG A 29 0.05 4.93 7.30
CA ARG A 29 0.91 4.34 8.36
C ARG A 29 1.82 5.36 9.00
N SER A 30 2.48 6.19 8.19
CA SER A 30 3.35 7.27 8.66
C SER A 30 2.55 8.25 9.52
N ARG A 31 1.38 8.67 9.05
CA ARG A 31 0.49 9.56 9.81
C ARG A 31 0.08 8.95 11.15
N LEU A 32 -0.38 7.70 11.15
CA LEU A 32 -0.74 6.99 12.38
C LEU A 32 0.45 6.87 13.33
N ALA A 33 1.65 6.58 12.81
CA ALA A 33 2.84 6.48 13.64
C ALA A 33 3.16 7.81 14.33
N ASN A 34 3.09 8.91 13.59
CA ASN A 34 3.34 10.25 14.12
C ASN A 34 2.25 10.72 15.10
N GLU A 35 0.96 10.57 14.75
CA GLU A 35 -0.16 11.03 15.58
C GLU A 35 -0.26 10.25 16.89
N TYR A 36 -0.04 8.94 16.85
CA TYR A 36 -0.21 8.06 18.01
C TYR A 36 1.10 7.65 18.66
N SER A 37 2.24 8.23 18.25
CA SER A 37 3.57 7.91 18.77
C SER A 37 3.84 6.40 18.76
N ILE A 38 3.79 5.80 17.57
CA ILE A 38 4.04 4.38 17.36
C ILE A 38 5.48 4.18 16.90
N ALA A 39 6.30 3.57 17.75
CA ALA A 39 7.74 3.47 17.57
C ALA A 39 8.20 2.37 16.59
N ASN A 40 7.34 1.40 16.27
CA ASN A 40 7.71 0.19 15.52
C ASN A 40 6.84 -0.08 14.28
N MET A 41 6.25 0.97 13.69
CA MET A 41 5.40 0.83 12.49
C MET A 41 6.25 0.41 11.28
N ASN A 42 6.09 -0.81 10.78
CA ASN A 42 6.80 -1.24 9.58
C ASN A 42 6.35 -0.48 8.34
N LYS A 43 7.29 -0.13 7.46
CA LYS A 43 6.99 0.25 6.07
C LYS A 43 6.61 -1.00 5.28
N LEU A 44 5.51 -0.94 4.55
CA LEU A 44 5.09 -2.00 3.64
C LEU A 44 5.91 -1.97 2.35
N GLY A 45 6.40 -3.14 1.94
CA GLY A 45 6.96 -3.39 0.62
C GLY A 45 5.89 -3.91 -0.33
N TYR A 46 6.02 -3.58 -1.62
CA TYR A 46 5.17 -4.18 -2.64
C TYR A 46 5.64 -5.59 -2.97
N ASN A 47 4.78 -6.59 -2.82
CA ASN A 47 5.11 -7.99 -3.09
C ASN A 47 4.24 -8.55 -4.23
N PRO A 48 4.69 -8.49 -5.50
CA PRO A 48 3.89 -8.90 -6.65
C PRO A 48 3.47 -10.38 -6.62
N LYS A 49 4.17 -11.22 -5.85
CA LYS A 49 3.79 -12.64 -5.71
C LYS A 49 2.43 -12.81 -5.05
N LEU A 50 2.01 -11.86 -4.22
CA LEU A 50 0.72 -11.91 -3.54
C LEU A 50 -0.45 -11.54 -4.47
N GLU A 51 -0.21 -10.89 -5.61
CA GLU A 51 -1.27 -10.59 -6.60
C GLU A 51 -1.99 -11.84 -7.06
N LYS A 52 -1.30 -12.98 -7.13
CA LYS A 52 -1.89 -14.27 -7.50
C LYS A 52 -3.09 -14.63 -6.62
N LYS A 53 -3.01 -14.38 -5.30
CA LYS A 53 -4.12 -14.62 -4.37
C LYS A 53 -5.34 -13.77 -4.73
N ILE A 54 -5.12 -12.49 -5.07
CA ILE A 54 -6.18 -11.58 -5.51
C ILE A 54 -6.80 -12.10 -6.82
N LEU A 55 -5.97 -12.46 -7.80
CA LEU A 55 -6.44 -12.92 -9.12
C LEU A 55 -7.26 -14.21 -9.03
N GLU A 56 -6.89 -15.14 -8.15
CA GLU A 56 -7.65 -16.37 -7.90
C GLU A 56 -9.05 -16.07 -7.33
N LYS A 57 -9.14 -15.15 -6.36
CA LYS A 57 -10.41 -14.69 -5.78
C LYS A 57 -11.29 -13.95 -6.79
N LEU A 58 -10.70 -13.08 -7.60
CA LEU A 58 -11.40 -12.40 -8.67
C LEU A 58 -11.94 -13.41 -9.70
N LYS A 59 -11.18 -14.46 -10.02
CA LYS A 59 -11.62 -15.49 -10.96
C LYS A 59 -12.83 -16.26 -10.42
N SER A 60 -12.85 -16.60 -9.13
CA SER A 60 -13.98 -17.32 -8.52
C SER A 60 -15.26 -16.48 -8.44
N SER A 61 -15.15 -15.15 -8.43
CA SER A 61 -16.29 -14.22 -8.42
C SER A 61 -16.66 -13.68 -9.82
N GLY A 62 -16.19 -14.31 -10.90
CA GLY A 62 -16.45 -13.84 -12.27
C GLY A 62 -15.77 -12.51 -12.63
N GLY A 63 -14.88 -12.00 -11.78
CA GLY A 63 -14.15 -10.74 -11.95
C GLY A 63 -14.81 -9.53 -11.29
N CYS A 64 -15.98 -9.70 -10.66
CA CYS A 64 -16.77 -8.62 -10.07
C CYS A 64 -17.23 -8.96 -8.64
N PRO A 65 -16.31 -9.11 -7.66
CA PRO A 65 -16.71 -9.43 -6.30
C PRO A 65 -17.43 -8.26 -5.64
N ASP A 66 -18.34 -8.60 -4.72
CA ASP A 66 -18.84 -7.65 -3.73
C ASP A 66 -17.72 -7.18 -2.79
N LYS A 67 -17.93 -6.01 -2.22
CA LYS A 67 -17.03 -5.44 -1.20
C LYS A 67 -16.93 -6.38 0.00
N SER A 68 -15.72 -6.87 0.27
CA SER A 68 -15.50 -7.86 1.32
C SER A 68 -14.08 -7.83 1.88
N VAL A 69 -13.91 -8.38 3.09
CA VAL A 69 -12.62 -8.61 3.74
C VAL A 69 -12.58 -10.06 4.20
N GLU A 70 -11.56 -10.78 3.78
CA GLU A 70 -11.33 -12.18 4.09
C GLU A 70 -9.99 -12.32 4.83
N HIS A 71 -9.91 -13.28 5.75
CA HIS A 71 -8.68 -13.59 6.47
C HIS A 71 -8.25 -15.02 6.11
N GLU A 72 -7.07 -15.17 5.51
CA GLU A 72 -6.61 -16.47 4.99
C GLU A 72 -5.11 -16.62 5.18
N ASP A 73 -4.68 -17.71 5.82
CA ASP A 73 -3.27 -18.14 5.90
C ASP A 73 -2.27 -17.03 6.30
N GLY A 74 -2.66 -16.19 7.26
CA GLY A 74 -1.81 -15.07 7.69
C GLY A 74 -1.86 -13.85 6.76
N PHE A 75 -2.90 -13.74 5.93
CA PHE A 75 -3.16 -12.59 5.07
C PHE A 75 -4.55 -12.01 5.31
N ILE A 76 -4.68 -10.71 5.06
CA ILE A 76 -5.96 -10.01 4.92
C ILE A 76 -6.16 -9.75 3.43
N VAL A 77 -7.25 -10.25 2.86
CA VAL A 77 -7.61 -10.03 1.46
C VAL A 77 -8.83 -9.11 1.43
N GLY A 78 -8.68 -7.95 0.81
CA GLY A 78 -9.76 -7.02 0.56
C GLY A 78 -10.17 -7.07 -0.91
N LEU A 79 -11.44 -7.36 -1.18
CA LEU A 79 -12.02 -7.32 -2.52
C LEU A 79 -12.93 -6.10 -2.69
N ASN A 80 -12.88 -5.47 -3.86
CA ASN A 80 -13.64 -4.26 -4.19
C ASN A 80 -13.58 -3.20 -3.07
N ILE A 81 -12.36 -2.92 -2.61
CA ILE A 81 -12.05 -2.03 -1.48
C ILE A 81 -11.81 -0.59 -1.91
N ARG A 82 -12.07 -0.26 -3.17
CA ARG A 82 -11.81 1.09 -3.69
C ARG A 82 -12.56 2.12 -2.84
N MET A 83 -11.84 3.13 -2.35
CA MET A 83 -12.37 4.17 -1.46
C MET A 83 -12.90 3.68 -0.09
N TRP A 84 -12.63 2.43 0.31
CA TRP A 84 -13.08 1.92 1.60
C TRP A 84 -12.15 2.33 2.74
N LYS A 85 -12.44 3.48 3.35
CA LYS A 85 -11.66 4.05 4.46
C LYS A 85 -11.47 3.08 5.63
N GLY A 86 -12.52 2.34 6.01
CA GLY A 86 -12.47 1.36 7.09
C GLY A 86 -11.43 0.27 6.84
N PHE A 87 -11.39 -0.28 5.62
CA PHE A 87 -10.37 -1.24 5.23
C PHE A 87 -8.96 -0.62 5.28
N GLN A 88 -8.78 0.57 4.71
CA GLN A 88 -7.48 1.25 4.65
C GLN A 88 -6.91 1.54 6.05
N LEU A 89 -7.75 2.03 6.97
CA LEU A 89 -7.38 2.24 8.36
C LEU A 89 -7.03 0.92 9.06
N HIS A 90 -7.84 -0.13 8.84
CA HIS A 90 -7.59 -1.44 9.43
C HIS A 90 -6.22 -1.99 9.01
N VAL A 91 -5.93 -2.03 7.70
CA VAL A 91 -4.63 -2.53 7.19
C VAL A 91 -3.46 -1.61 7.56
N ALA A 92 -3.66 -0.29 7.57
CA ALA A 92 -2.61 0.65 7.96
C ALA A 92 -2.28 0.56 9.45
N SER A 93 -3.21 0.18 10.31
CA SER A 93 -2.98 0.13 11.76
C SER A 93 -2.09 -1.05 12.23
N ASN A 94 -1.95 -2.11 11.42
CA ASN A 94 -1.14 -3.28 11.81
C ASN A 94 0.37 -2.95 11.74
N THR A 95 1.01 -2.72 12.88
CA THR A 95 2.43 -2.38 12.98
C THR A 95 3.38 -3.44 12.44
N GLY A 96 2.99 -4.71 12.53
CA GLY A 96 3.84 -5.83 12.16
C GLY A 96 3.88 -6.13 10.66
N SER A 97 2.82 -5.81 9.91
CA SER A 97 2.72 -6.11 8.48
C SER A 97 3.88 -5.52 7.70
N MET A 98 4.40 -6.26 6.73
CA MET A 98 5.58 -5.92 5.94
C MET A 98 5.30 -5.88 4.45
N ASP A 99 4.29 -6.58 3.94
CA ASP A 99 4.05 -6.79 2.52
C ASP A 99 2.62 -6.43 2.14
N ILE A 100 2.47 -5.82 0.97
CA ILE A 100 1.19 -5.54 0.33
C ILE A 100 1.25 -5.85 -1.16
N ALA A 101 0.14 -6.29 -1.73
CA ALA A 101 -0.08 -6.24 -3.17
C ALA A 101 -1.49 -5.77 -3.48
N CYS A 102 -1.69 -5.19 -4.67
CA CYS A 102 -3.00 -4.75 -5.10
C CYS A 102 -3.17 -4.99 -6.59
N VAL A 103 -4.41 -5.25 -7.00
CA VAL A 103 -4.79 -5.37 -8.40
C VAL A 103 -5.97 -4.45 -8.64
N GLU A 104 -5.86 -3.62 -9.69
CA GLU A 104 -6.99 -2.87 -10.22
C GLU A 104 -7.53 -3.59 -11.46
N THR A 105 -8.82 -3.90 -11.45
CA THR A 105 -9.50 -4.51 -12.60
C THR A 105 -10.78 -3.76 -12.90
N ARG A 106 -11.34 -4.00 -14.09
CA ARG A 106 -12.65 -3.48 -14.47
C ARG A 106 -13.67 -4.62 -14.42
N CYS A 107 -14.76 -4.42 -13.68
CA CYS A 107 -15.88 -5.33 -13.71
C CYS A 107 -16.50 -5.35 -15.12
N LYS A 108 -16.72 -6.54 -15.68
CA LYS A 108 -17.24 -6.70 -17.05
C LYS A 108 -18.69 -6.24 -17.20
N ASP A 109 -19.50 -6.45 -16.17
CA ASP A 109 -20.95 -6.20 -16.23
C ASP A 109 -21.28 -4.71 -16.01
N SER A 110 -20.63 -4.07 -15.04
CA SER A 110 -20.87 -2.66 -14.69
C SER A 110 -19.91 -1.68 -15.35
N GLY A 111 -18.76 -2.16 -15.85
CA GLY A 111 -17.65 -1.31 -16.29
C GLY A 111 -16.95 -0.58 -15.14
N GLU A 112 -17.30 -0.84 -13.88
CA GLU A 112 -16.71 -0.20 -12.70
C GLU A 112 -15.24 -0.63 -12.52
N LEU A 113 -14.37 0.32 -12.19
CA LEU A 113 -13.00 0.01 -11.78
C LEU A 113 -12.98 -0.38 -10.30
N ILE A 114 -12.60 -1.62 -10.03
CA ILE A 114 -12.46 -2.18 -8.69
C ILE A 114 -10.98 -2.27 -8.32
N THR A 115 -10.69 -2.04 -7.04
CA THR A 115 -9.37 -2.25 -6.46
C THR A 115 -9.48 -3.36 -5.44
N SER A 116 -8.58 -4.33 -5.50
CA SER A 116 -8.45 -5.38 -4.49
C SER A 116 -7.03 -5.38 -3.96
N ALA A 117 -6.85 -5.75 -2.69
CA ALA A 117 -5.55 -5.77 -2.04
C ALA A 117 -5.37 -7.01 -1.16
N VAL A 118 -4.13 -7.38 -0.93
CA VAL A 118 -3.74 -8.40 0.03
C VAL A 118 -2.59 -7.87 0.86
N LEU A 119 -2.67 -8.09 2.17
CA LEU A 119 -1.66 -7.70 3.14
C LEU A 119 -1.25 -8.91 3.95
N ASP A 120 0.02 -9.03 4.31
CA ASP A 120 0.43 -9.96 5.36
C ASP A 120 -0.07 -9.52 6.74
N ILE A 121 -0.31 -10.47 7.64
CA ILE A 121 -0.67 -10.20 9.04
C ILE A 121 0.60 -10.29 9.87
N GLY A 122 1.12 -9.13 10.25
CA GLY A 122 2.18 -9.05 11.23
C GLY A 122 1.70 -9.34 12.65
N LYS A 123 2.57 -9.97 13.44
CA LYS A 123 2.32 -10.32 14.85
C LYS A 123 2.95 -9.33 15.85
N SER A 124 3.64 -8.31 15.36
CA SER A 124 4.33 -7.35 16.23
C SER A 124 3.32 -6.46 16.96
N PRO A 125 3.34 -6.41 18.31
CA PRO A 125 2.47 -5.51 19.06
C PRO A 125 2.83 -4.04 18.78
N ILE A 126 1.88 -3.14 19.03
CA ILE A 126 2.14 -1.70 18.97
C ILE A 126 3.08 -1.32 20.12
N LEU A 127 4.20 -0.68 19.80
CA LEU A 127 5.11 -0.13 20.80
C LEU A 127 4.98 1.39 20.84
N ALA A 128 4.66 1.94 22.00
CA ALA A 128 4.65 3.39 22.19
C ALA A 128 6.07 3.97 22.19
N GLY A 129 6.22 5.16 21.61
CA GLY A 129 7.45 5.95 21.59
C GLY A 129 7.59 6.78 20.31
N PRO A 130 8.69 7.55 20.16
CA PRO A 130 8.93 8.31 18.94
C PRO A 130 8.90 7.40 17.70
N PRO A 131 8.26 7.81 16.59
CA PRO A 131 8.20 7.02 15.36
C PRO A 131 9.56 6.49 14.93
N GLY A 132 9.62 5.21 14.58
CA GLY A 132 10.85 4.54 14.14
C GLY A 132 11.93 4.31 15.21
N SER A 133 11.69 4.68 16.48
CA SER A 133 12.69 4.50 17.55
C SER A 133 12.86 3.06 18.04
N ARG A 134 11.93 2.16 17.70
CA ARG A 134 11.93 0.76 18.17
C ARG A 134 11.71 -0.23 17.02
N CYS A 135 12.40 -0.01 15.91
CA CYS A 135 12.38 -0.95 14.78
C CYS A 135 12.96 -2.31 15.18
N SER A 136 12.43 -3.38 14.57
CA SER A 136 12.96 -4.73 14.74
C SER A 136 14.35 -4.87 14.13
N GLU A 137 15.07 -5.93 14.49
CA GLU A 137 16.37 -6.28 13.90
C GLU A 137 16.30 -6.25 12.36
N ASN A 138 17.37 -5.77 11.73
CA ASN A 138 17.52 -5.55 10.28
C ASN A 138 16.59 -4.50 9.65
N ARG A 139 15.95 -3.66 10.48
CA ARG A 139 15.15 -2.52 10.01
C ARG A 139 15.60 -1.23 10.67
N THR A 140 15.58 -0.16 9.89
CA THR A 140 15.88 1.21 10.35
C THR A 140 14.74 2.15 10.01
N SER A 141 14.60 3.20 10.83
CA SER A 141 13.62 4.26 10.56
C SER A 141 13.96 4.94 9.24
N ASP A 142 12.97 5.05 8.35
CA ASP A 142 13.05 5.93 7.21
C ASP A 142 12.73 7.39 7.60
N SER A 143 12.79 8.30 6.63
CA SER A 143 12.53 9.72 6.86
C SER A 143 11.09 10.05 7.26
N ASN A 144 10.18 9.08 7.19
CA ASN A 144 8.77 9.22 7.56
C ASN A 144 8.46 8.57 8.92
N GLY A 145 9.47 8.08 9.65
CA GLY A 145 9.28 7.41 10.93
C GLY A 145 8.78 5.97 10.81
N LEU A 146 8.87 5.36 9.62
CA LEU A 146 8.51 3.97 9.39
C LEU A 146 9.74 3.06 9.41
N CYS A 147 9.61 1.86 9.95
CA CYS A 147 10.67 0.86 9.98
C CYS A 147 10.80 0.17 8.61
N SER A 148 11.85 0.46 7.88
CA SER A 148 12.16 -0.12 6.56
C SER A 148 13.36 -1.07 6.64
N LEU A 149 13.42 -2.07 5.74
CA LEU A 149 14.60 -2.94 5.66
C LEU A 149 15.87 -2.14 5.39
N GLU A 150 16.96 -2.47 6.07
CA GLU A 150 18.27 -1.91 5.76
C GLU A 150 18.67 -2.31 4.33
N THR A 151 18.61 -1.36 3.39
CA THR A 151 19.22 -1.59 2.09
C THR A 151 20.73 -1.54 2.29
N SER A 152 21.39 -2.70 2.26
CA SER A 152 22.84 -2.84 2.22
C SER A 152 23.38 -2.22 0.92
N GLY A 153 23.47 -0.89 0.85
CA GLY A 153 23.79 -0.18 -0.36
C GLY A 153 23.71 1.32 -0.15
N LYS A 154 24.87 1.94 0.00
CA LYS A 154 25.10 3.39 -0.07
C LYS A 154 24.31 3.98 -1.25
N SER A 155 23.18 4.64 -1.00
CA SER A 155 22.73 5.74 -1.85
C SER A 155 23.07 7.01 -1.10
N GLY A 156 24.05 7.73 -1.66
CA GLY A 156 24.67 8.88 -1.03
C GLY A 156 23.64 9.92 -0.59
N LYS A 157 23.93 10.48 0.59
CA LYS A 157 23.66 11.84 1.05
C LYS A 157 23.37 12.85 -0.08
N TYR A 158 22.16 12.84 -0.63
CA TYR A 158 21.58 13.94 -1.40
C TYR A 158 20.07 13.98 -1.15
N VAL A 159 19.70 14.66 -0.06
CA VAL A 159 18.33 15.09 0.19
C VAL A 159 18.03 16.24 -0.77
N ARG A 160 17.37 15.97 -1.90
CA ARG A 160 16.70 17.03 -2.67
C ARG A 160 15.32 17.27 -2.05
N LYS A 161 15.28 18.13 -1.02
CA LYS A 161 14.09 18.47 -0.21
C LYS A 161 12.83 18.79 -1.05
N GLY A 162 12.98 19.26 -2.30
CA GLY A 162 11.85 19.77 -3.10
C GLY A 162 10.93 18.74 -3.77
N ALA A 163 11.36 17.51 -4.05
CA ALA A 163 10.51 16.54 -4.76
C ALA A 163 9.60 15.75 -3.81
N ALA A 164 10.19 15.22 -2.72
CA ALA A 164 9.46 14.47 -1.71
C ALA A 164 8.45 15.34 -0.95
N GLN A 165 8.80 16.60 -0.65
CA GLN A 165 7.89 17.55 -0.03
C GLN A 165 6.68 17.86 -0.92
N ARG A 166 6.88 18.01 -2.23
CA ARG A 166 5.77 18.26 -3.18
C ARG A 166 4.85 17.07 -3.36
N VAL A 167 5.40 15.84 -3.30
CA VAL A 167 4.59 14.61 -3.29
C VAL A 167 3.83 14.49 -1.97
N GLY A 168 4.48 14.75 -0.83
CA GLY A 168 3.86 14.84 0.48
C GLY A 168 2.70 15.84 0.50
N GLU A 169 2.92 17.07 0.03
CA GLU A 169 1.90 18.14 -0.05
C GLU A 169 0.75 17.82 -1.03
N ALA A 170 1.01 17.05 -2.09
CA ALA A 170 -0.03 16.61 -3.02
C ALA A 170 -0.88 15.47 -2.43
N ILE A 171 -0.25 14.56 -1.69
CA ILE A 171 -0.91 13.49 -0.96
C ILE A 171 -1.69 14.07 0.22
N ASP A 172 -1.13 15.00 0.99
CA ASP A 172 -1.79 15.70 2.09
C ASP A 172 -3.03 16.46 1.63
N ARG A 173 -2.98 17.17 0.49
CA ARG A 173 -4.19 17.79 -0.09
C ARG A 173 -5.27 16.78 -0.43
N LYS A 174 -4.89 15.61 -0.95
CA LYS A 174 -5.82 14.54 -1.32
C LYS A 174 -6.39 13.82 -0.08
N ILE A 175 -5.59 13.68 0.97
CA ILE A 175 -5.95 13.07 2.26
C ILE A 175 -6.82 14.03 3.09
N ASN A 176 -6.49 15.32 3.17
CA ASN A 176 -7.28 16.32 3.92
C ASN A 176 -8.67 16.53 3.28
N SER A 177 -8.74 16.52 1.94
CA SER A 177 -10.00 16.43 1.19
C SER A 177 -10.80 15.17 1.56
N TRP A 178 -10.12 14.09 1.93
CA TRP A 178 -10.74 12.81 2.28
C TRP A 178 -11.23 12.73 3.72
N PHE A 179 -10.53 13.34 4.69
CA PHE A 179 -10.91 13.30 6.10
C PHE A 179 -11.81 14.46 6.54
N GLY A 180 -11.99 15.50 5.70
CA GLY A 180 -12.91 16.60 6.00
C GLY A 180 -12.42 17.53 7.12
N TRP A 181 -11.11 17.57 7.36
CA TRP A 181 -10.52 18.46 8.35
C TRP A 181 -10.20 19.78 7.63
N LYS A 182 -11.01 20.81 7.92
CA LYS A 182 -10.67 22.21 7.68
C LYS A 182 -10.02 22.78 8.93
#